data_AF-A0A3M5GIG3-F1
#
_entry.id   AF-A0A3M5GIG3-F1
#
_cell.length_a   1.000
_cell.length_b   1.000
_cell.length_c   1.000
_cell.angle_alpha   90.00
_cell.angle_beta   90.00
_cell.angle_gamma   90.00
#
_symmetry.space_group_name_H-M   'P 1'
#
loop_
_entity.id
_entity.type
_entity.pdbx_description
1 polymer ?
#
loop_
_entity_poly.entity_id
_entity_poly.type
_entity_poly.pdbx_seq_one_letter_code
_entity_poly.pdbx_strand_id
1 'polypeptide(L)'
;FRPSLEHLNVDALLMSELQSCFYQEFRAELIDLRPDLTGKNFSYTIGDDAELKIIDLDDKLGINEIKYLSDAINQKTHLKDAAITHAKILMTLADHDTDTFKGTYKLDLLNFQNIIDLGKIALSKKDDPRETL
;
A
#
# COMPACT_ATOMS: atom_id res chain seq x y z
N PHE A 1 5.36 17.41 19.81
CA PHE A 1 3.99 16.84 19.90
C PHE A 1 4.04 15.45 19.32
N ARG A 2 3.68 14.41 20.09
CA ARG A 2 3.41 13.07 19.53
C ARG A 2 1.89 13.02 19.25
N PRO A 3 1.43 12.61 18.05
CA PRO A 3 0.00 12.48 17.77
C PRO A 3 -0.62 11.40 18.68
N SER A 4 -1.91 11.52 19.00
CA SER A 4 -2.62 10.44 19.70
C SER A 4 -2.87 9.27 18.74
N LEU A 5 -3.05 8.06 19.28
CA LEU A 5 -3.39 6.86 18.50
C LEU A 5 -4.67 7.04 17.67
N GLU A 6 -5.66 7.74 18.23
CA GLU A 6 -6.91 8.05 17.52
C GLU A 6 -6.68 8.87 16.25
N HIS A 7 -5.84 9.92 16.32
CA HIS A 7 -5.49 10.72 15.15
C HIS A 7 -4.71 9.89 14.12
N LEU A 8 -3.75 9.07 14.55
CA LEU A 8 -3.00 8.18 13.66
C LEU A 8 -3.91 7.18 12.92
N ASN A 9 -4.94 6.66 13.58
CA ASN A 9 -5.91 5.76 12.95
C ASN A 9 -6.76 6.47 11.88
N VAL A 10 -7.18 7.71 12.15
CA VAL A 10 -7.91 8.53 11.17
C VAL A 10 -7.02 8.85 9.97
N ASP A 11 -5.76 9.24 10.21
CA ASP A 11 -4.80 9.53 9.15
C ASP A 11 -4.46 8.27 8.33
N ALA A 12 -4.33 7.11 8.97
CA ALA A 12 -4.12 5.83 8.29
C ALA A 12 -5.28 5.52 7.32
N LEU A 13 -6.52 5.70 7.80
CA LEU A 13 -7.71 5.52 6.97
C LEU A 13 -7.71 6.49 5.78
N LEU A 14 -7.44 7.78 6.02
CA LEU A 14 -7.36 8.77 4.95
C LEU A 14 -6.29 8.42 3.91
N MET A 15 -5.10 8.01 4.34
CA MET A 15 -4.04 7.62 3.42
C MET A 15 -4.40 6.36 2.64
N SER A 16 -5.13 5.42 3.25
CA SER A 16 -5.65 4.22 2.58
C SER A 16 -6.66 4.57 1.48
N GLU A 17 -7.58 5.50 1.75
CA GLU A 17 -8.57 5.97 0.76
C GLU A 17 -7.92 6.68 -0.43
N LEU A 18 -6.95 7.58 -0.16
CA LEU A 18 -6.19 8.25 -1.22
C LEU A 18 -5.41 7.24 -2.08
N GLN A 19 -4.76 6.27 -1.44
CA GLN A 19 -4.09 5.17 -2.12
C GLN A 19 -5.04 4.35 -3.00
N SER A 20 -6.27 4.09 -2.52
CA SER A 20 -7.29 3.38 -3.29
C SER A 20 -7.65 4.13 -4.57
N CYS A 21 -7.93 5.43 -4.45
CA CYS A 21 -8.25 6.31 -5.57
C CYS A 21 -7.12 6.33 -6.62
N PHE A 22 -5.90 6.69 -6.22
CA PHE A 22 -4.78 6.80 -7.15
C PHE A 22 -4.33 5.46 -7.73
N TYR A 23 -4.47 4.36 -6.97
CA TYR A 23 -4.17 3.03 -7.49
C TYR A 23 -5.20 2.59 -8.53
N GLN A 24 -6.49 2.86 -8.32
CA GLN A 24 -7.51 2.57 -9.32
C GLN A 24 -7.31 3.39 -10.60
N GLU A 25 -6.92 4.67 -10.50
CA GLU A 25 -6.52 5.49 -11.64
C GLU A 25 -5.34 4.87 -12.40
N PHE A 26 -4.28 4.47 -11.68
CA PHE A 26 -3.14 3.76 -12.28
C PHE A 26 -3.58 2.47 -12.99
N ARG A 27 -4.46 1.67 -12.38
CA ARG A 27 -5.00 0.44 -12.98
C ARG A 27 -5.84 0.73 -14.24
N ALA A 28 -6.58 1.84 -14.26
CA ALA A 28 -7.36 2.26 -15.42
C ALA A 28 -6.44 2.67 -16.58
N GLU A 29 -5.36 3.41 -16.33
CA GLU A 29 -4.39 3.79 -17.37
C GLU A 29 -3.71 2.58 -18.05
N LEU A 30 -3.51 1.48 -17.30
CA LEU A 30 -2.93 0.26 -17.88
C LEU A 30 -3.81 -0.36 -18.96
N ILE A 31 -5.14 -0.15 -18.94
CA ILE A 31 -6.05 -0.65 -19.97
C ILE A 31 -5.64 -0.15 -21.35
N ASP A 32 -5.26 1.13 -21.44
CA ASP A 32 -4.89 1.76 -22.70
C ASP A 32 -3.41 1.57 -23.04
N LEU A 33 -2.52 1.67 -22.04
CA LEU A 33 -1.07 1.67 -22.26
C LEU A 33 -0.46 0.27 -22.35
N ARG A 34 -0.99 -0.69 -21.60
CA ARG A 34 -0.47 -2.06 -21.44
C ARG A 34 -1.62 -3.04 -21.17
N PRO A 35 -2.51 -3.26 -22.16
CA PRO A 35 -3.67 -4.15 -21.98
C PRO A 35 -3.30 -5.58 -21.60
N ASP A 36 -2.06 -6.02 -21.92
CA ASP A 36 -1.50 -7.30 -21.49
C ASP A 36 -1.32 -7.42 -19.97
N LEU A 37 -1.24 -6.30 -19.25
CA LEU A 37 -1.09 -6.23 -17.80
C LEU A 37 -2.41 -6.10 -17.05
N THR A 38 -3.52 -5.73 -17.71
CA THR A 38 -4.81 -5.46 -17.06
C THR A 38 -5.35 -6.65 -16.27
N GLY A 39 -5.16 -7.86 -16.81
CA GLY A 39 -5.59 -9.11 -16.18
C GLY A 39 -4.60 -9.71 -15.17
N LYS A 40 -3.45 -9.07 -14.94
CA LYS A 40 -2.44 -9.57 -14.00
C LYS A 40 -2.86 -9.24 -12.57
N ASN A 41 -2.66 -10.20 -11.68
CA ASN A 41 -2.94 -10.04 -10.25
C ASN A 41 -1.70 -9.54 -9.53
N PHE A 42 -1.63 -8.24 -9.27
CA PHE A 42 -0.53 -7.64 -8.56
C PHE A 42 -1.01 -6.57 -7.58
N SER A 43 -0.21 -6.34 -6.55
CA SER A 43 -0.37 -5.30 -5.56
C SER A 43 0.93 -4.49 -5.41
N TYR A 44 1.02 -3.67 -4.37
CA TYR A 44 2.19 -2.88 -4.07
C TYR A 44 2.46 -2.72 -2.57
N THR A 45 3.71 -2.40 -2.27
CA THR A 45 4.21 -2.05 -0.94
C THR A 45 5.30 -0.99 -1.05
N ILE A 46 5.91 -0.60 0.07
CA ILE A 46 7.05 0.32 0.12
C ILE A 46 8.33 -0.44 0.49
N GLY A 47 9.37 -0.27 -0.34
CA GLY A 47 10.70 -0.78 -0.09
C GLY A 47 11.51 0.08 0.89
N ASP A 48 12.68 -0.42 1.28
CA ASP A 48 13.65 0.28 2.14
C ASP A 48 14.29 1.51 1.49
N ASP A 49 14.22 1.61 0.16
CA ASP A 49 14.57 2.77 -0.64
C ASP A 49 13.44 3.81 -0.77
N ALA A 50 12.32 3.61 -0.06
CA ALA A 50 11.10 4.42 -0.16
C ALA A 50 10.47 4.46 -1.57
N GLU A 51 10.84 3.52 -2.44
CA GLU A 51 10.14 3.29 -3.70
C GLU A 51 8.99 2.31 -3.51
N LEU A 52 7.93 2.48 -4.31
CA LEU A 52 6.87 1.49 -4.41
C LEU A 52 7.44 0.22 -5.08
N LYS A 53 7.16 -0.93 -4.47
CA LYS A 53 7.53 -2.26 -4.97
C LYS A 53 6.28 -3.01 -5.38
N ILE A 54 6.35 -3.72 -6.50
CA ILE A 54 5.25 -4.56 -6.98
C ILE A 54 5.28 -5.88 -6.23
N ILE A 55 4.11 -6.31 -5.78
CA ILE A 55 3.88 -7.66 -5.26
C ILE A 55 3.20 -8.44 -6.38
N ASP A 56 3.90 -9.42 -6.95
CA ASP A 56 3.28 -10.40 -7.84
C ASP A 56 2.53 -11.42 -6.98
N LEU A 57 1.20 -11.39 -7.02
CA LEU A 57 0.37 -12.19 -6.11
C LEU A 57 0.19 -13.64 -6.61
N ASP A 58 0.47 -13.87 -7.89
CA ASP A 58 0.22 -15.14 -8.58
C ASP A 58 1.50 -15.79 -9.14
N ASP A 59 2.67 -15.15 -8.97
CA ASP A 59 3.95 -15.50 -9.60
C ASP A 59 3.86 -15.61 -11.14
N LYS A 60 3.10 -14.69 -11.77
CA LYS A 60 2.82 -14.67 -13.22
C LYS A 60 3.36 -13.44 -13.95
N LEU A 61 4.04 -12.54 -13.25
CA LEU A 61 4.70 -11.39 -13.85
C LEU A 61 6.12 -11.74 -14.28
N GLY A 62 6.43 -11.50 -15.54
CA GLY A 62 7.79 -11.56 -16.06
C GLY A 62 8.62 -10.37 -15.60
N ILE A 63 9.95 -10.52 -15.64
CA ILE A 63 10.92 -9.49 -15.21
C ILE A 63 10.65 -8.12 -15.87
N ASN A 64 10.33 -8.09 -17.16
CA ASN A 64 10.04 -6.85 -17.89
C ASN A 64 8.69 -6.24 -17.48
N GLU A 65 7.72 -7.06 -17.10
CA GLU A 65 6.41 -6.61 -16.63
C GLU A 65 6.56 -5.97 -15.25
N ILE A 66 7.28 -6.63 -14.33
CA ILE A 66 7.63 -6.08 -13.00
C ILE A 66 8.38 -4.76 -13.15
N LYS A 67 9.43 -4.71 -13.98
CA LYS A 67 10.20 -3.47 -14.19
C LYS A 67 9.31 -2.34 -14.69
N TYR A 68 8.48 -2.60 -15.70
CA TYR A 68 7.57 -1.59 -16.23
C TYR A 68 6.60 -1.08 -15.15
N LEU A 69 5.96 -1.99 -14.42
CA LEU A 69 5.01 -1.65 -13.37
C LEU A 69 5.68 -0.85 -12.24
N SER A 70 6.87 -1.27 -11.80
CA SER A 70 7.67 -0.55 -10.81
C SER A 70 8.05 0.85 -11.29
N ASP A 71 8.51 1.00 -12.53
CA ASP A 71 8.86 2.32 -13.09
C ASP A 71 7.60 3.21 -13.17
N ALA A 72 6.49 2.67 -13.67
CA ALA A 72 5.26 3.42 -13.92
C ALA A 72 4.55 3.84 -12.62
N ILE A 73 4.43 2.94 -11.64
CA ILE A 73 3.76 3.25 -10.36
C ILE A 73 4.53 4.31 -9.57
N ASN A 74 5.87 4.32 -9.64
CA ASN A 74 6.69 5.33 -8.96
C ASN A 74 6.65 6.72 -9.63
N GLN A 75 6.15 6.84 -10.86
CA GLN A 75 5.83 8.15 -11.46
C GLN A 75 4.53 8.76 -10.90
N LYS A 76 3.72 7.98 -10.19
CA LYS A 76 2.49 8.45 -9.54
C LYS A 76 2.84 9.09 -8.19
N THR A 77 3.34 10.31 -8.24
CA THR A 77 3.85 11.05 -7.06
C THR A 77 2.85 11.09 -5.90
N HIS A 78 1.57 11.37 -6.18
CA HIS A 78 0.53 11.39 -5.14
C HIS A 78 0.28 10.02 -4.49
N LEU A 79 0.29 8.93 -5.28
CA LEU A 79 0.20 7.57 -4.76
C LEU A 79 1.40 7.24 -3.87
N LYS A 80 2.61 7.57 -4.34
CA LYS A 80 3.86 7.35 -3.61
C LYS A 80 3.92 8.12 -2.30
N ASP A 81 3.55 9.41 -2.31
CA ASP A 81 3.53 10.24 -1.11
C ASP A 81 2.53 9.72 -0.06
N ALA A 82 1.33 9.32 -0.51
CA ALA A 82 0.33 8.71 0.35
C ALA A 82 0.83 7.38 0.95
N ALA A 83 1.47 6.52 0.15
CA ALA A 83 2.03 5.25 0.60
C ALA A 83 3.18 5.41 1.60
N ILE A 84 4.11 6.34 1.35
CA ILE A 84 5.21 6.66 2.29
C ILE A 84 4.64 7.19 3.61
N THR A 85 3.64 8.07 3.55
CA THR A 85 2.99 8.61 4.75
C THR A 85 2.27 7.51 5.52
N HIS A 86 1.53 6.65 4.82
CA HIS A 86 0.84 5.51 5.42
C HIS A 86 1.83 4.54 6.09
N ALA A 87 2.94 4.21 5.44
CA ALA A 87 3.97 3.34 6.01
C ALA A 87 4.52 3.89 7.34
N LYS A 88 4.80 5.21 7.40
CA LYS A 88 5.24 5.87 8.65
C LYS A 88 4.19 5.77 9.76
N ILE A 89 2.91 5.94 9.43
CA ILE A 89 1.82 5.82 10.39
C ILE A 89 1.71 4.38 10.89
N LEU A 90 1.72 3.38 10.00
CA LEU A 90 1.64 1.97 10.37
C LEU A 90 2.83 1.52 11.23
N MET A 91 4.04 1.96 10.92
CA MET A 91 5.21 1.73 11.76
C MET A 91 5.06 2.36 13.16
N THR A 92 4.51 3.58 13.24
CA THR A 92 4.27 4.27 14.52
C THR A 92 3.19 3.57 15.35
N LEU A 93 2.11 3.12 14.70
CA LEU A 93 1.04 2.35 15.34
C LEU A 93 1.57 1.02 15.89
N ALA A 94 2.37 0.30 15.10
CA ALA A 94 2.97 -0.97 15.52
C ALA A 94 3.97 -0.79 16.68
N ASP A 95 4.75 0.30 16.70
CA ASP A 95 5.67 0.63 17.79
C ASP A 95 4.92 0.92 19.11
N HIS A 96 3.69 1.44 19.02
CA HIS A 96 2.83 1.70 20.18
C HIS A 96 2.00 0.48 20.61
N ASP A 97 1.81 -0.55 19.76
CA ASP A 97 1.03 -1.74 20.08
C ASP A 97 1.86 -2.76 20.88
N THR A 98 1.92 -2.54 22.19
CA THR A 98 2.60 -3.42 23.14
C THR A 98 1.84 -4.71 23.43
N ASP A 99 0.56 -4.80 23.06
CA ASP A 99 -0.32 -5.90 23.47
C ASP A 99 -0.35 -7.01 22.40
N THR A 100 -0.51 -6.65 21.13
CA THR A 100 -0.57 -7.60 20.01
C THR A 100 0.81 -8.15 19.66
N PHE A 101 1.82 -7.28 19.60
CA PHE A 101 3.18 -7.67 19.19
C PHE A 101 4.11 -8.01 20.38
N LYS A 102 3.66 -7.77 21.62
CA LYS A 102 4.42 -8.02 22.88
C LYS A 102 5.86 -7.49 22.86
N GLY A 103 6.14 -6.48 22.04
CA GLY A 103 7.50 -5.95 21.81
C GLY A 103 8.47 -6.95 21.16
N THR A 104 8.01 -8.09 20.66
CA THR A 104 8.88 -9.13 20.05
C THR A 104 9.12 -8.92 18.56
N TYR A 105 8.27 -8.11 17.93
CA TYR A 105 8.33 -7.84 16.51
C TYR A 105 8.24 -6.35 16.24
N LYS A 106 9.26 -5.79 15.59
CA LYS A 106 9.31 -4.38 15.20
C LYS A 106 9.02 -4.28 13.70
N LEU A 107 7.99 -3.53 13.33
CA LEU A 107 7.78 -3.13 11.95
C LEU A 107 8.65 -1.91 11.65
N ASP A 108 9.55 -2.01 10.68
CA ASP A 108 10.36 -0.91 10.19
C ASP A 108 10.54 -1.00 8.68
N LEU A 109 11.21 -0.02 8.07
CA LEU A 109 11.32 0.06 6.61
C LEU A 109 12.09 -1.13 6.01
N LEU A 110 12.99 -1.78 6.76
CA LEU A 110 13.78 -2.91 6.26
C LEU A 110 12.92 -4.16 6.07
N ASN A 111 11.85 -4.30 6.85
CA ASN A 111 10.95 -5.45 6.78
C ASN A 111 9.55 -5.12 6.25
N PHE A 112 9.18 -3.85 6.11
CA PHE A 112 7.86 -3.39 5.70
C PHE A 112 7.34 -4.10 4.45
N GLN A 113 8.15 -4.13 3.39
CA GLN A 113 7.79 -4.76 2.11
C GLN A 113 7.46 -6.25 2.21
N ASN A 114 8.00 -6.94 3.21
CA ASN A 114 7.80 -8.38 3.40
C ASN A 114 6.54 -8.70 4.21
N ILE A 115 5.90 -7.69 4.81
CA ILE A 115 4.84 -7.86 5.81
C ILE A 115 3.56 -7.17 5.36
N ILE A 116 3.67 -5.97 4.81
CA ILE A 116 2.55 -5.09 4.52
C ILE A 116 2.29 -5.05 3.03
N ASP A 117 1.08 -5.43 2.65
CA ASP A 117 0.52 -5.19 1.32
C ASP A 117 -0.38 -3.95 1.37
N LEU A 118 0.13 -2.81 0.91
CA LEU A 118 -0.58 -1.53 0.95
C LEU A 118 -1.75 -1.50 -0.03
N GLY A 119 -1.59 -2.10 -1.21
CA GLY A 119 -2.67 -2.17 -2.20
C GLY A 119 -3.85 -3.01 -1.69
N LYS A 120 -3.59 -4.08 -0.93
CA LYS A 120 -4.64 -4.87 -0.28
C LYS A 120 -5.35 -4.08 0.81
N ILE A 121 -4.63 -3.31 1.62
CA ILE A 121 -5.26 -2.42 2.62
C ILE A 121 -6.13 -1.37 1.93
N ALA A 122 -5.61 -0.71 0.89
CA ALA A 122 -6.31 0.31 0.13
C ALA A 122 -7.59 -0.19 -0.57
N LEU A 123 -7.59 -1.44 -1.03
CA LEU A 123 -8.74 -2.07 -1.67
C LEU A 123 -9.64 -2.85 -0.71
N SER A 124 -9.23 -3.00 0.56
CA SER A 124 -10.07 -3.63 1.57
C SER A 124 -11.26 -2.73 1.85
N LYS A 125 -12.45 -3.15 1.43
CA LYS A 125 -13.70 -2.60 1.94
C LYS A 125 -13.75 -2.96 3.42
N LYS A 126 -13.40 -2.02 4.31
CA LYS A 126 -13.93 -2.09 5.68
C LYS A 126 -15.44 -2.05 5.52
N ASP A 127 -16.15 -3.04 6.06
CA ASP A 127 -17.62 -3.18 6.00
C ASP A 127 -18.29 -1.80 5.99
N ASP A 128 -18.73 -1.33 4.81
CA ASP A 128 -19.52 -0.11 4.71
C ASP A 128 -20.89 -0.46 5.31
N PRO A 129 -21.29 0.14 6.44
CA PRO A 129 -22.58 -0.16 7.06
C PRO A 129 -23.76 0.12 6.13
N ARG A 130 -23.55 0.87 5.03
CA ARG A 130 -24.55 1.20 4.01
C ARG A 130 -24.72 0.13 2.93
N GLU A 131 -23.83 -0.87 2.84
CA GLU A 131 -23.96 -2.00 1.89
C GLU A 131 -24.66 -3.24 2.51
N THR A 132 -25.10 -3.17 3.78
CA THR A 132 -25.86 -4.22 4.49
C THR A 132 -27.36 -3.95 4.66
N LEU A 133 -27.97 -3.12 3.81
CA LEU A 133 -29.42 -2.86 3.81
C LEU A 133 -30.10 -3.30 2.51
#